data_AF-A0A7C1AUA8-F1
#
_entry.id   AF-A0A7C1AUA8-F1
#
_cell.length_a   1.000
_cell.length_b   1.000
_cell.length_c   1.000
_cell.angle_alpha   90.00
_cell.angle_beta   90.00
_cell.angle_gamma   90.00
#
_symmetry.space_group_name_H-M   'P 1'
#
loop_
_entity.id
_entity.type
_entity.pdbx_description
1 polymer ?
#
loop_
_entity_poly.entity_id
_entity_poly.type
_entity_poly.pdbx_seq_one_letter_code
_entity_poly.pdbx_strand_id
1 'polypeptide(L)'
;MLFCVKYTGQFKDVERLLFVFLLFFLLFAPPDRLFASTDVRVGVYQNKPLVFYENGKEPQGIFIDIMKPIASSEGWRLHYVTCAWGECLEKLDTGKIDIMAAIAYSEERARRYIFNKVSVLSNWAVVYVNKNADIASILDLRGKRIAMLRGDIYSAPFADMIRRFGISAKIVYVDSYNDVFRMISGTEVEGGVVNRLYGALNEKRYNVQETPIVFHPVDLHFAFPLEGELAPELKRTIDRHLQEMKRDDGSAYYVSLERWLEFRNGAVMPAWLKWFPPVAVFIIALFAVFSFIMRREVRKRTDELRMIGERYRSLTDDVLDTSSVGIFILDSDFRVVWINRAIEEYFGIMREDVMGRDERGLIRENIKNIFEDPDMFAEKVLAAYDDNTYVESFECHVMPGNGRKERWLEHWSQPVTSGLYKGGRIEQYTDITRGKLSEERLKESEERIRVVFDNAMDGILLADLEKKRFFTGNKAICRMLGYSIEEIRGLGVEDIHPAEDLSAIIDTFEKQAKGEFTLAEDIPVKRKGGSIFYADVNSSPIVLEGKKYLIGMFRDISRRRETDEELREYRERLEEMVDERTEELRKVINAMSGREVRMAELKDVIKRLREQIESAGMVPVADDPIVKK
;
A
#
# COMPACT_ATOMS: atom_id res chain seq x y z
N MET A 1 40.67 -62.24 32.38
CA MET A 1 40.65 -61.47 33.64
C MET A 1 39.21 -61.00 33.85
N LEU A 2 38.58 -61.50 34.93
CA LEU A 2 37.47 -60.93 35.74
C LEU A 2 36.23 -60.33 35.04
N PHE A 3 34.96 -60.56 35.43
CA PHE A 3 34.33 -61.32 36.52
C PHE A 3 32.84 -61.52 36.19
N CYS A 4 32.26 -62.54 36.81
CA CYS A 4 30.87 -63.02 36.74
C CYS A 4 29.92 -62.18 37.62
N VAL A 5 28.69 -61.85 37.19
CA VAL A 5 27.47 -61.78 38.06
C VAL A 5 26.19 -62.05 37.25
N LYS A 6 25.36 -62.95 37.80
CA LYS A 6 24.01 -63.38 37.43
C LYS A 6 22.97 -62.25 37.38
N TYR A 7 22.01 -62.33 36.45
CA TYR A 7 20.60 -61.96 36.72
C TYR A 7 19.66 -62.86 35.91
N THR A 8 19.07 -63.84 36.59
CA THR A 8 18.00 -64.72 36.10
C THR A 8 16.66 -64.19 36.59
N GLY A 9 15.77 -63.79 35.67
CA GLY A 9 14.39 -63.46 36.04
C GLY A 9 13.64 -62.60 35.02
N GLN A 10 13.41 -63.08 33.79
CA GLN A 10 12.44 -62.46 32.88
C GLN A 10 11.91 -63.34 31.72
N PHE A 11 12.01 -64.68 31.81
CA PHE A 11 11.61 -65.60 30.73
C PHE A 11 10.30 -66.39 30.97
N LYS A 12 9.50 -66.06 31.99
CA LYS A 12 8.25 -66.80 32.30
C LYS A 12 6.96 -66.21 31.72
N ASP A 13 6.99 -64.99 31.17
CA ASP A 13 5.77 -64.33 30.66
C ASP A 13 5.58 -64.47 29.13
N VAL A 14 6.62 -64.86 28.39
CA VAL A 14 6.54 -65.01 26.92
C VAL A 14 5.92 -66.35 26.51
N GLU A 15 6.19 -67.44 27.25
CA GLU A 15 5.59 -68.77 26.95
C GLU A 15 4.08 -68.82 27.26
N ARG A 16 3.61 -68.08 28.28
CA ARG A 16 2.18 -68.00 28.59
C ARG A 16 1.40 -67.18 27.56
N LEU A 17 2.01 -66.15 26.96
CA LEU A 17 1.37 -65.37 25.91
C LEU A 17 1.25 -66.16 24.59
N LEU A 18 2.27 -66.95 24.24
CA LEU A 18 2.28 -67.80 23.06
C LEU A 18 1.26 -68.96 23.15
N PHE A 19 1.05 -69.52 24.34
CA PHE A 19 0.08 -70.61 24.54
C PHE A 19 -1.38 -70.12 24.45
N VAL A 20 -1.66 -68.89 24.90
CA VAL A 20 -2.99 -68.27 24.77
C VAL A 20 -3.30 -67.88 23.32
N PHE A 21 -2.28 -67.45 22.55
CA PHE A 21 -2.43 -67.15 21.12
C PHE A 21 -2.66 -68.40 20.25
N LEU A 22 -2.05 -69.54 20.59
CA LEU A 22 -2.24 -70.80 19.86
C LEU A 22 -3.60 -71.46 20.14
N LEU A 23 -4.13 -71.32 21.36
CA LEU A 23 -5.47 -71.81 21.71
C LEU A 23 -6.59 -71.01 21.03
N PHE A 24 -6.35 -69.72 20.74
CA PHE A 24 -7.32 -68.86 20.06
C PHE A 24 -7.45 -69.19 18.55
N PHE A 25 -6.39 -69.73 17.92
CA PHE A 25 -6.40 -70.11 16.51
C PHE A 25 -7.01 -71.49 16.24
N LEU A 26 -6.98 -72.41 17.22
CA LEU A 26 -7.57 -73.76 17.11
C LEU A 26 -9.10 -73.78 17.37
N LEU A 27 -9.67 -72.70 17.91
CA LEU A 27 -11.12 -72.55 18.12
C LEU A 27 -11.86 -71.89 16.94
N PHE A 28 -11.15 -71.49 15.88
CA PHE A 28 -11.70 -70.80 14.70
C PHE A 28 -11.42 -71.52 13.37
N ALA A 29 -11.09 -72.81 13.39
CA ALA A 29 -11.25 -73.63 12.19
C ALA A 29 -12.76 -73.89 12.00
N PRO A 30 -13.38 -73.45 10.89
CA PRO A 30 -14.78 -73.78 10.65
C PRO A 30 -14.90 -75.30 10.58
N PRO A 31 -15.90 -75.91 11.23
CA PRO A 31 -16.14 -77.33 11.04
C PRO A 31 -16.48 -77.54 9.57
N ASP A 32 -15.71 -78.38 8.87
CA ASP A 32 -16.18 -78.99 7.64
C ASP A 32 -17.52 -79.64 7.96
N ARG A 33 -18.60 -78.97 7.56
CA ARG A 33 -19.94 -79.54 7.69
C ARG A 33 -19.94 -80.74 6.74
N LEU A 34 -19.83 -81.93 7.32
CA LEU A 34 -20.28 -83.20 6.74
C LEU A 34 -21.79 -83.06 6.51
N PHE A 35 -22.17 -82.28 5.49
CA PHE A 35 -23.53 -82.27 4.99
C PHE A 35 -23.73 -83.57 4.23
N ALA A 36 -24.76 -84.32 4.63
CA ALA A 36 -25.35 -85.31 3.76
C ALA A 36 -25.69 -84.59 2.44
N SER A 37 -24.98 -84.90 1.36
CA SER A 37 -25.20 -84.24 0.08
C SER A 37 -26.49 -84.79 -0.52
N THR A 38 -27.52 -83.96 -0.61
CA THR A 38 -28.77 -84.35 -1.29
C THR A 38 -28.49 -84.45 -2.79
N ASP A 39 -28.64 -85.64 -3.36
CA ASP A 39 -28.57 -85.86 -4.80
C ASP A 39 -29.86 -85.34 -5.46
N VAL A 40 -29.73 -84.39 -6.38
CA VAL A 40 -30.87 -83.75 -7.07
C VAL A 40 -30.73 -83.96 -8.58
N ARG A 41 -31.69 -84.65 -9.18
CA ARG A 41 -31.71 -84.94 -10.62
C ARG A 41 -32.43 -83.84 -11.38
N VAL A 42 -31.74 -83.19 -12.29
CA VAL A 42 -32.26 -82.03 -13.03
C VAL A 42 -32.41 -82.36 -14.50
N GLY A 43 -33.63 -82.27 -15.02
CA GLY A 43 -33.93 -82.41 -16.45
C GLY A 43 -33.49 -81.17 -17.23
N VAL A 44 -32.72 -81.40 -18.28
CA VAL A 44 -32.17 -80.35 -19.15
C VAL A 44 -32.40 -80.76 -20.60
N TYR A 45 -32.92 -79.84 -21.39
CA TYR A 45 -33.25 -80.02 -22.81
C TYR A 45 -32.62 -78.87 -23.62
N GLN A 46 -32.61 -78.98 -24.95
CA GLN A 46 -31.92 -78.00 -25.80
C GLN A 46 -32.76 -76.72 -26.02
N ASN A 47 -32.53 -75.68 -25.22
CA ASN A 47 -33.22 -74.39 -25.30
C ASN A 47 -32.31 -73.21 -24.91
N LYS A 48 -31.31 -72.90 -25.75
CA LYS A 48 -30.37 -71.78 -25.55
C LYS A 48 -31.14 -70.43 -25.60
N PRO A 49 -31.00 -69.54 -24.60
CA PRO A 49 -30.00 -69.53 -23.53
C PRO A 49 -30.51 -70.00 -22.16
N LEU A 50 -31.74 -70.49 -22.07
CA LEU A 50 -32.39 -70.83 -20.81
C LEU A 50 -31.72 -72.02 -20.14
N VAL A 51 -31.60 -73.10 -20.91
CA VAL A 51 -31.13 -74.41 -20.49
C VAL A 51 -30.64 -75.11 -21.75
N PHE A 52 -29.37 -75.52 -21.84
CA PHE A 52 -28.85 -76.22 -23.02
C PHE A 52 -27.52 -76.93 -22.75
N TYR A 53 -27.09 -77.75 -23.70
CA TYR A 53 -25.77 -78.38 -23.73
C TYR A 53 -24.98 -77.90 -24.95
N GLU A 54 -23.66 -77.80 -24.81
CA GLU A 54 -22.76 -77.42 -25.90
C GLU A 54 -21.51 -78.30 -25.88
N ASN A 55 -21.22 -78.95 -27.02
CA ASN A 55 -20.00 -79.74 -27.25
C ASN A 55 -19.69 -80.84 -26.21
N GLY A 56 -20.72 -81.52 -25.68
CA GLY A 56 -20.55 -82.61 -24.72
C GLY A 56 -20.07 -82.19 -23.32
N LYS A 57 -20.10 -80.89 -23.01
CA LYS A 57 -19.74 -80.32 -21.71
C LYS A 57 -20.92 -80.30 -20.74
N GLU A 58 -20.65 -79.91 -19.49
CA GLU A 58 -21.69 -79.61 -18.48
C GLU A 58 -22.79 -78.70 -19.05
N PRO A 59 -24.04 -78.86 -18.58
CA PRO A 59 -25.12 -77.99 -19.01
C PRO A 59 -24.87 -76.53 -18.62
N GLN A 60 -25.42 -75.64 -19.45
CA GLN A 60 -25.28 -74.21 -19.34
C GLN A 60 -26.63 -73.53 -19.55
N GLY A 61 -26.70 -72.26 -19.18
CA GLY A 61 -27.86 -71.41 -19.37
C GLY A 61 -28.33 -70.78 -18.08
N ILE A 62 -29.27 -69.84 -18.20
CA ILE A 62 -29.73 -68.99 -17.10
C ILE A 62 -30.19 -69.82 -15.90
N PHE A 63 -31.00 -70.86 -16.12
CA PHE A 63 -31.51 -71.69 -15.02
C PHE A 63 -30.42 -72.56 -14.38
N ILE A 64 -29.37 -72.90 -15.13
CA ILE A 64 -28.24 -73.69 -14.61
C ILE A 64 -27.31 -72.79 -13.79
N ASP A 65 -27.00 -71.59 -14.29
CA ASP A 65 -26.16 -70.61 -13.61
C ASP A 65 -26.79 -70.14 -12.29
N ILE A 66 -28.12 -70.07 -12.20
CA ILE A 66 -28.85 -69.76 -10.96
C ILE A 66 -28.81 -70.95 -9.99
N MET A 67 -28.97 -72.17 -10.49
CA MET A 67 -29.06 -73.36 -9.65
C MET A 67 -27.69 -73.78 -9.07
N LYS A 68 -26.59 -73.51 -9.75
CA LYS A 68 -25.23 -73.85 -9.30
C LYS A 68 -24.87 -73.21 -7.93
N PRO A 69 -25.03 -71.89 -7.72
CA PRO A 69 -24.83 -71.26 -6.40
C PRO A 69 -25.78 -71.78 -5.33
N ILE A 70 -27.05 -72.05 -5.69
CA ILE A 70 -28.03 -72.62 -4.74
C ILE A 70 -27.55 -74.00 -4.27
N ALA A 71 -27.15 -74.86 -5.20
CA ALA A 71 -26.62 -76.18 -4.88
C ALA A 71 -25.36 -76.10 -4.01
N SER A 72 -24.45 -75.17 -4.31
CA SER A 72 -23.24 -74.96 -3.50
C SER A 72 -23.57 -74.47 -2.08
N SER A 73 -24.58 -73.61 -1.91
CA SER A 73 -24.98 -73.09 -0.60
C SER A 73 -25.74 -74.12 0.24
N GLU A 74 -26.48 -75.01 -0.41
CA GLU A 74 -27.36 -75.99 0.25
C GLU A 74 -26.75 -77.40 0.28
N GLY A 75 -25.53 -77.58 -0.24
CA GLY A 75 -24.83 -78.85 -0.27
C GLY A 75 -25.42 -79.89 -1.24
N TRP A 76 -26.14 -79.47 -2.28
CA TRP A 76 -26.74 -80.38 -3.26
C TRP A 76 -25.72 -80.88 -4.28
N ARG A 77 -25.83 -82.16 -4.63
CA ARG A 77 -25.11 -82.74 -5.77
C ARG A 77 -26.05 -82.82 -6.97
N LEU A 78 -25.81 -81.97 -7.96
CA LEU A 78 -26.66 -81.88 -9.15
C LEU A 78 -26.29 -82.97 -10.17
N HIS A 79 -27.27 -83.82 -10.51
CA HIS A 79 -27.16 -84.82 -11.58
C HIS A 79 -28.01 -84.39 -12.76
N TYR A 80 -27.37 -84.07 -13.89
CA TYR A 80 -28.10 -83.56 -15.05
C TYR A 80 -28.55 -84.71 -15.95
N VAL A 81 -29.86 -84.77 -16.23
CA VAL A 81 -30.48 -85.74 -17.12
C VAL A 81 -30.82 -85.05 -18.44
N THR A 82 -30.08 -85.40 -19.49
CA THR A 82 -30.35 -84.96 -20.86
C THR A 82 -31.61 -85.66 -21.38
N CYS A 83 -32.55 -84.90 -21.96
CA CYS A 83 -33.74 -85.45 -22.60
C CYS A 83 -34.32 -84.48 -23.64
N ALA A 84 -35.12 -85.01 -24.57
CA ALA A 84 -35.99 -84.18 -25.40
C ALA A 84 -37.10 -83.56 -24.53
N TRP A 85 -37.72 -82.46 -24.96
CA TRP A 85 -38.76 -81.76 -24.16
C TRP A 85 -39.86 -82.70 -23.63
N GLY A 86 -40.46 -83.50 -24.52
CA GLY A 86 -41.53 -84.45 -24.13
C GLY A 86 -41.03 -85.56 -23.19
N GLU A 87 -39.81 -86.07 -23.41
CA GLU A 87 -39.20 -87.08 -22.56
C GLU A 87 -38.87 -86.53 -21.16
N CYS A 88 -38.44 -85.27 -21.07
CA CYS A 88 -38.22 -84.63 -19.77
C CYS A 88 -39.52 -84.50 -18.96
N LEU A 89 -40.64 -84.19 -19.62
CA LEU A 89 -41.96 -84.16 -18.96
C LEU A 89 -42.36 -85.54 -18.45
N GLU A 90 -42.17 -86.60 -19.25
CA GLU A 90 -42.45 -87.97 -18.84
C GLU A 90 -41.55 -88.41 -17.67
N LYS A 91 -40.27 -88.02 -17.69
CA LYS A 91 -39.34 -88.27 -16.57
C LYS A 91 -39.74 -87.50 -15.31
N LEU A 92 -40.35 -86.33 -15.45
CA LEU A 92 -40.87 -85.56 -14.32
C LEU A 92 -42.13 -86.22 -13.75
N ASP A 93 -43.06 -86.65 -14.60
CA ASP A 93 -44.26 -87.38 -14.19
C ASP A 93 -43.91 -88.68 -13.45
N THR A 94 -42.89 -89.40 -13.92
CA THR A 94 -42.46 -90.69 -13.34
C THR A 94 -41.49 -90.55 -12.16
N GLY A 95 -41.15 -89.33 -11.75
CA GLY A 95 -40.21 -89.08 -10.65
C GLY A 95 -38.76 -89.52 -10.95
N LYS A 96 -38.41 -89.69 -12.23
CA LYS A 96 -37.04 -89.99 -12.67
C LYS A 96 -36.14 -88.75 -12.65
N ILE A 97 -36.72 -87.55 -12.64
CA ILE A 97 -36.05 -86.28 -12.34
C ILE A 97 -36.79 -85.56 -11.20
N ASP A 98 -36.04 -84.81 -10.41
CA ASP A 98 -36.55 -84.07 -9.24
C ASP A 98 -36.89 -82.62 -9.60
N ILE A 99 -36.18 -82.05 -10.59
CA ILE A 99 -36.38 -80.68 -11.06
C ILE A 99 -36.42 -80.67 -12.59
N MET A 100 -37.42 -80.00 -13.16
CA MET A 100 -37.40 -79.57 -14.55
C MET A 100 -37.16 -78.05 -14.61
N ALA A 101 -36.07 -77.67 -15.27
CA ALA A 101 -35.68 -76.27 -15.43
C ALA A 101 -36.41 -75.60 -16.61
N ALA A 102 -36.60 -74.29 -16.52
CA ALA A 102 -37.17 -73.44 -17.58
C ALA A 102 -38.50 -73.95 -18.15
N ILE A 103 -39.50 -74.13 -17.28
CA ILE A 103 -40.84 -74.55 -17.65
C ILE A 103 -41.86 -73.46 -17.35
N ALA A 104 -42.71 -73.16 -18.32
CA ALA A 104 -43.76 -72.17 -18.18
C ALA A 104 -44.92 -72.68 -17.30
N TYR A 105 -45.38 -71.81 -16.40
CA TYR A 105 -46.55 -72.07 -15.57
C TYR A 105 -47.84 -72.08 -16.41
N SER A 106 -48.74 -73.01 -16.11
CA SER A 106 -50.14 -73.00 -16.58
C SER A 106 -51.01 -73.75 -15.57
N GLU A 107 -52.31 -73.44 -15.53
CA GLU A 107 -53.25 -74.14 -14.65
C GLU A 107 -53.29 -75.65 -14.93
N GLU A 108 -53.16 -76.05 -16.19
CA GLU A 108 -53.12 -77.47 -16.58
C GLU A 108 -51.90 -78.18 -16.01
N ARG A 109 -50.71 -77.56 -16.10
CA ARG A 109 -49.48 -78.12 -15.55
C ARG A 109 -49.44 -78.05 -14.02
N ALA A 110 -50.03 -77.02 -13.41
CA ALA A 110 -50.11 -76.90 -11.95
C ALA A 110 -50.95 -78.02 -11.31
N ARG A 111 -51.84 -78.68 -12.08
CA ARG A 111 -52.54 -79.90 -11.64
C ARG A 111 -51.65 -81.15 -11.65
N ARG A 112 -50.52 -81.12 -12.37
CA ARG A 112 -49.60 -82.26 -12.56
C ARG A 112 -48.26 -82.09 -11.87
N TYR A 113 -47.83 -80.86 -11.62
CA TYR A 113 -46.52 -80.52 -11.07
C TYR A 113 -46.61 -79.43 -10.02
N ILE A 114 -45.64 -79.43 -9.11
CA ILE A 114 -45.43 -78.33 -8.17
C ILE A 114 -44.51 -77.31 -8.83
N PHE A 115 -44.80 -76.03 -8.69
CA PHE A 115 -43.97 -74.94 -9.19
C PHE A 115 -43.44 -74.08 -8.05
N ASN A 116 -42.24 -73.54 -8.20
CA ASN A 116 -41.74 -72.51 -7.30
C ASN A 116 -42.52 -71.19 -7.51
N LYS A 117 -42.73 -70.40 -6.45
CA LYS A 117 -43.59 -69.20 -6.50
C LYS A 117 -42.93 -68.02 -7.22
N VAL A 118 -41.61 -67.87 -7.07
CA VAL A 118 -40.87 -66.72 -7.59
C VAL A 118 -40.46 -67.03 -9.02
N SER A 119 -41.07 -66.36 -10.01
CA SER A 119 -40.68 -66.59 -11.42
C SER A 119 -39.19 -66.31 -11.60
N VAL A 120 -38.52 -67.09 -12.42
CA VAL A 120 -37.11 -66.84 -12.77
C VAL A 120 -37.06 -65.68 -13.76
N LEU A 121 -37.80 -65.78 -14.87
CA LEU A 121 -37.94 -64.73 -15.86
C LEU A 121 -39.25 -64.90 -16.64
N SER A 122 -39.75 -63.80 -17.21
CA SER A 122 -40.92 -63.82 -18.08
C SER A 122 -40.50 -63.96 -19.55
N ASN A 123 -41.26 -64.73 -20.31
CA ASN A 123 -41.03 -64.99 -21.73
C ASN A 123 -42.36 -64.95 -22.51
N TRP A 124 -42.31 -64.85 -23.83
CA TRP A 124 -43.50 -64.89 -24.68
C TRP A 124 -43.17 -65.51 -26.04
N ALA A 125 -44.21 -65.87 -26.78
CA ALA A 125 -44.08 -66.36 -28.14
C ALA A 125 -43.98 -65.22 -29.13
N VAL A 126 -43.19 -65.46 -30.18
CA VAL A 126 -43.07 -64.61 -31.36
C VAL A 126 -43.18 -65.50 -32.59
N VAL A 127 -43.93 -65.07 -33.60
CA VAL A 127 -43.90 -65.71 -34.92
C VAL A 127 -42.70 -65.18 -35.68
N TYR A 128 -41.84 -66.09 -36.13
CA TYR A 128 -40.72 -65.80 -37.01
C TYR A 128 -41.03 -66.27 -38.43
N VAL A 129 -40.51 -65.54 -39.39
CA VAL A 129 -40.67 -65.83 -40.82
C VAL A 129 -39.33 -65.70 -41.53
N ASN A 130 -39.25 -66.18 -42.77
CA ASN A 130 -38.06 -65.95 -43.59
C ASN A 130 -37.90 -64.43 -43.82
N LYS A 131 -36.67 -63.90 -43.85
CA LYS A 131 -36.44 -62.44 -44.05
C LYS A 131 -37.09 -61.88 -45.32
N ASN A 132 -37.27 -62.73 -46.33
CA ASN A 132 -37.87 -62.33 -47.60
C ASN A 132 -39.40 -62.50 -47.62
N ALA A 133 -40.01 -62.97 -46.53
CA ALA A 133 -41.45 -63.17 -46.43
C ALA A 133 -42.15 -61.89 -45.98
N ASP A 134 -43.21 -61.53 -46.70
CA ASP A 134 -44.08 -60.39 -46.37
C ASP A 134 -45.24 -60.87 -45.47
N ILE A 135 -44.93 -61.06 -44.19
CA ILE A 135 -45.89 -61.43 -43.15
C ILE A 135 -45.69 -60.46 -41.99
N ALA A 136 -46.57 -59.48 -41.90
CA ALA A 136 -46.51 -58.43 -40.88
C ALA A 136 -47.67 -58.51 -39.88
N SER A 137 -48.75 -59.20 -40.24
CA SER A 137 -49.97 -59.34 -39.46
C SER A 137 -50.38 -60.79 -39.29
N ILE A 138 -51.12 -61.07 -38.20
CA ILE A 138 -51.69 -62.39 -37.96
C ILE A 138 -52.58 -62.86 -39.13
N LEU A 139 -53.25 -61.93 -39.82
CA LEU A 139 -54.13 -62.22 -40.96
C LEU A 139 -53.37 -62.82 -42.15
N ASP A 140 -52.09 -62.49 -42.31
CA ASP A 140 -51.24 -62.93 -43.43
C ASP A 140 -50.88 -64.42 -43.31
N LEU A 141 -51.15 -65.04 -42.17
CA LEU A 141 -50.95 -66.46 -41.91
C LEU A 141 -52.00 -67.36 -42.59
N ARG A 142 -53.02 -66.80 -43.24
CA ARG A 142 -54.07 -67.57 -43.91
C ARG A 142 -53.48 -68.45 -45.03
N GLY A 143 -53.75 -69.75 -44.96
CA GLY A 143 -53.27 -70.75 -45.91
C GLY A 143 -51.78 -71.09 -45.78
N LYS A 144 -51.07 -70.49 -44.82
CA LYS A 144 -49.64 -70.73 -44.58
C LYS A 144 -49.40 -71.94 -43.70
N ARG A 145 -48.22 -72.55 -43.85
CA ARG A 145 -47.70 -73.62 -43.00
C ARG A 145 -46.90 -72.98 -41.87
N ILE A 146 -47.28 -73.28 -40.63
CA ILE A 146 -46.64 -72.72 -39.43
C ILE A 146 -46.05 -73.85 -38.61
N ALA A 147 -44.73 -73.85 -38.43
CA ALA A 147 -44.03 -74.81 -37.59
C ALA A 147 -44.13 -74.44 -36.09
N MET A 148 -44.40 -75.40 -35.24
CA MET A 148 -44.39 -75.21 -33.78
C MET A 148 -43.90 -76.46 -33.05
N LEU A 149 -43.34 -76.26 -31.86
CA LEU A 149 -42.85 -77.32 -31.02
C LEU A 149 -44.01 -78.14 -30.42
N ARG A 150 -43.93 -79.46 -30.49
CA ARG A 150 -44.95 -80.37 -29.92
C ARG A 150 -44.97 -80.29 -28.40
N GLY A 151 -46.15 -80.07 -27.82
CA GLY A 151 -46.34 -80.02 -26.36
C GLY A 151 -45.77 -78.77 -25.69
N ASP A 152 -45.37 -77.77 -26.47
CA ASP A 152 -44.93 -76.47 -25.96
C ASP A 152 -46.10 -75.63 -25.43
N ILE A 153 -45.82 -74.72 -24.51
CA ILE A 153 -46.81 -73.85 -23.87
C ILE A 153 -47.49 -72.90 -24.87
N TYR A 154 -46.82 -72.55 -25.98
CA TYR A 154 -47.33 -71.60 -26.96
C TYR A 154 -48.20 -72.25 -28.05
N SER A 155 -48.09 -73.56 -28.24
CA SER A 155 -48.70 -74.27 -29.38
C SER A 155 -50.23 -74.26 -29.32
N ALA A 156 -50.82 -74.57 -28.16
CA ALA A 156 -52.28 -74.55 -27.99
C ALA A 156 -52.87 -73.12 -28.01
N PRO A 157 -52.31 -72.13 -27.26
CA PRO A 157 -52.75 -70.74 -27.34
C PRO A 157 -52.65 -70.14 -28.74
N PHE A 158 -51.61 -70.46 -29.51
CA PHE A 158 -51.51 -70.01 -30.89
C PHE A 158 -52.62 -70.59 -31.76
N ALA A 159 -52.87 -71.90 -31.65
CA ALA A 159 -53.92 -72.57 -32.40
C ALA A 159 -55.33 -72.04 -32.04
N ASP A 160 -55.57 -71.72 -30.77
CA ASP A 160 -56.81 -71.06 -30.32
C ASP A 160 -56.91 -69.64 -30.86
N MET A 161 -55.82 -68.86 -30.79
CA MET A 161 -55.77 -67.49 -31.28
C MET A 161 -56.12 -67.41 -32.77
N ILE A 162 -55.43 -68.16 -33.64
CA ILE A 162 -55.72 -68.14 -35.09
C ILE A 162 -57.15 -68.61 -35.41
N ARG A 163 -57.69 -69.56 -34.62
CA ARG A 163 -59.06 -70.04 -34.76
C ARG A 163 -60.09 -68.96 -34.42
N ARG A 164 -59.87 -68.21 -33.33
CA ARG A 164 -60.74 -67.07 -32.95
C ARG A 164 -60.75 -65.95 -33.99
N PHE A 165 -59.63 -65.76 -34.69
CA PHE A 165 -59.54 -64.81 -35.82
C PHE A 165 -60.08 -65.38 -37.14
N GLY A 166 -60.56 -66.63 -37.19
CA GLY A 166 -61.07 -67.26 -38.41
C GLY A 166 -59.99 -67.53 -39.47
N ILE A 167 -58.76 -67.80 -39.04
CA ILE A 167 -57.60 -67.99 -39.92
C ILE A 167 -57.30 -69.48 -40.06
N SER A 168 -57.38 -70.00 -41.28
CA SER A 168 -57.03 -71.39 -41.60
C SER A 168 -55.54 -71.51 -41.96
N ALA A 169 -54.69 -71.81 -40.98
CA ALA A 169 -53.27 -72.12 -41.20
C ALA A 169 -52.97 -73.61 -40.97
N LYS A 170 -52.04 -74.19 -41.73
CA LYS A 170 -51.63 -75.60 -41.58
C LYS A 170 -50.52 -75.70 -40.53
N ILE A 171 -50.82 -76.29 -39.39
CA ILE A 171 -49.85 -76.45 -38.30
C ILE A 171 -48.94 -77.66 -38.55
N VAL A 172 -47.63 -77.46 -38.45
CA VAL A 172 -46.61 -78.51 -38.56
C VAL A 172 -45.90 -78.65 -37.21
N TYR A 173 -46.04 -79.81 -36.57
CA TYR A 173 -45.40 -80.06 -35.28
C TYR A 173 -44.01 -80.65 -35.45
N VAL A 174 -43.03 -80.06 -34.78
CA VAL A 174 -41.63 -80.52 -34.72
C VAL A 174 -41.21 -80.78 -33.27
N ASP A 175 -40.04 -81.40 -33.07
CA ASP A 175 -39.56 -81.83 -31.75
C ASP A 175 -38.51 -80.89 -31.14
N SER A 176 -38.03 -79.88 -31.87
CA SER A 176 -37.13 -78.85 -31.34
C SER A 176 -37.34 -77.45 -31.98
N TYR A 177 -37.00 -76.37 -31.26
CA TYR A 177 -37.02 -75.01 -31.84
C TYR A 177 -35.98 -74.83 -32.96
N ASN A 178 -34.89 -75.61 -32.94
CA ASN A 178 -33.91 -75.64 -34.02
C ASN A 178 -34.57 -76.10 -35.32
N ASP A 179 -35.40 -77.15 -35.25
CA ASP A 179 -36.15 -77.62 -36.42
C ASP A 179 -37.14 -76.58 -36.93
N VAL A 180 -37.79 -75.81 -36.05
CA VAL A 180 -38.65 -74.69 -36.46
C VAL A 180 -37.86 -73.71 -37.34
N PHE A 181 -36.71 -73.22 -36.88
CA PHE A 181 -35.91 -72.25 -37.64
C PHE A 181 -35.25 -72.85 -38.89
N ARG A 182 -34.82 -74.12 -38.83
CA ARG A 182 -34.31 -74.85 -39.99
C ARG A 182 -35.35 -74.97 -41.09
N MET A 183 -36.61 -75.29 -40.74
CA MET A 183 -37.69 -75.40 -41.71
C MET A 183 -38.11 -74.05 -42.32
N ILE A 184 -38.08 -72.96 -41.53
CA ILE A 184 -38.33 -71.60 -42.06
C ILE A 184 -37.21 -71.19 -43.03
N SER A 185 -35.95 -71.42 -42.65
CA SER A 185 -34.77 -71.11 -43.47
C SER A 185 -34.76 -71.93 -44.76
N GLY A 186 -35.11 -73.22 -44.66
CA GLY A 186 -35.25 -74.14 -45.78
C GLY A 186 -36.52 -73.95 -46.61
N THR A 187 -37.37 -72.97 -46.29
CA THR A 187 -38.64 -72.66 -46.99
C THR A 187 -39.68 -73.80 -46.98
N GLU A 188 -39.52 -74.77 -46.08
CA GLU A 188 -40.46 -75.89 -45.86
C GLU A 188 -41.76 -75.42 -45.19
N VAL A 189 -41.69 -74.31 -44.45
CA VAL A 189 -42.81 -73.62 -43.82
C VAL A 189 -42.66 -72.11 -44.01
N GLU A 190 -43.77 -71.37 -44.03
CA GLU A 190 -43.74 -69.93 -44.26
C GLU A 190 -43.55 -69.13 -42.95
N GLY A 191 -43.77 -69.77 -41.79
CA GLY A 191 -43.45 -69.19 -40.49
C GLY A 191 -43.33 -70.24 -39.40
N GLY A 192 -42.94 -69.82 -38.21
CA GLY A 192 -42.90 -70.70 -37.05
C GLY A 192 -42.93 -69.96 -35.73
N VAL A 193 -43.44 -70.63 -34.71
CA VAL A 193 -43.60 -70.09 -33.36
C VAL A 193 -42.41 -70.53 -32.51
N VAL A 194 -41.68 -69.57 -31.97
CA VAL A 194 -40.64 -69.81 -30.97
C VAL A 194 -40.77 -68.80 -29.82
N ASN A 195 -40.11 -69.09 -28.70
CA ASN A 195 -40.01 -68.12 -27.62
C ASN A 195 -39.03 -66.99 -27.97
N ARG A 196 -39.27 -65.78 -27.43
CA ARG A 196 -38.48 -64.58 -27.76
C ARG A 196 -36.97 -64.79 -27.58
N LEU A 197 -36.55 -65.42 -26.48
CA LEU A 197 -35.13 -65.55 -26.16
C LEU A 197 -34.40 -66.47 -27.14
N TYR A 198 -35.03 -67.58 -27.54
CA TYR A 198 -34.47 -68.46 -28.57
C TYR A 198 -34.38 -67.74 -29.91
N GLY A 199 -35.46 -67.01 -30.27
CA GLY A 199 -35.55 -66.28 -31.52
C GLY A 199 -34.46 -65.22 -31.67
N ALA A 200 -34.34 -64.32 -30.69
CA ALA A 200 -33.36 -63.23 -30.68
C ALA A 200 -31.91 -63.72 -30.82
N LEU A 201 -31.56 -64.87 -30.23
CA LEU A 201 -30.20 -65.42 -30.34
C LEU A 201 -29.90 -66.09 -31.68
N ASN A 202 -30.91 -66.60 -32.38
CA ASN A 202 -30.73 -67.45 -33.55
C ASN A 202 -31.22 -66.82 -34.87
N GLU A 203 -31.89 -65.67 -34.82
CA GLU A 203 -32.45 -65.00 -36.01
C GLU A 203 -31.40 -64.78 -37.12
N LYS A 204 -30.20 -64.33 -36.73
CA LYS A 204 -29.10 -64.06 -37.65
C LYS A 204 -28.54 -65.34 -38.24
N ARG A 205 -28.45 -66.40 -37.43
CA ARG A 205 -27.88 -67.70 -37.82
C ARG A 205 -28.73 -68.41 -38.88
N TYR A 206 -30.05 -68.35 -38.75
CA TYR A 206 -30.98 -69.04 -39.66
C TYR A 206 -31.58 -68.12 -40.73
N ASN A 207 -31.16 -66.85 -40.76
CA ASN A 207 -31.67 -65.83 -41.68
C ASN A 207 -33.21 -65.70 -41.64
N VAL A 208 -33.75 -65.69 -40.42
CA VAL A 208 -35.17 -65.45 -40.15
C VAL A 208 -35.35 -64.05 -39.55
N GLN A 209 -36.56 -63.52 -39.56
CA GLN A 209 -36.93 -62.26 -38.91
C GLN A 209 -38.11 -62.45 -37.97
N GLU A 210 -38.10 -61.71 -36.87
CA GLU A 210 -39.27 -61.60 -36.01
C GLU A 210 -40.38 -60.81 -36.69
N THR A 211 -41.63 -61.22 -36.44
CA THR A 211 -42.80 -60.44 -36.84
C THR A 211 -43.37 -59.71 -35.62
N PRO A 212 -44.23 -58.69 -35.83
CA PRO A 212 -44.98 -58.06 -34.74
C PRO A 212 -45.99 -58.99 -34.02
N ILE A 213 -46.18 -60.23 -34.49
CA ILE A 213 -47.12 -61.20 -33.93
C ILE A 213 -46.49 -61.82 -32.67
N VAL A 214 -46.68 -61.13 -31.55
CA VAL A 214 -46.28 -61.58 -30.21
C VAL A 214 -47.50 -61.96 -29.39
N PHE A 215 -47.42 -63.03 -28.60
CA PHE A 215 -48.58 -63.50 -27.84
C PHE A 215 -48.19 -64.37 -26.64
N HIS A 216 -49.17 -64.54 -25.74
CA HIS A 216 -49.12 -65.44 -24.59
C HIS A 216 -47.87 -65.28 -23.71
N PRO A 217 -47.75 -64.15 -22.97
CA PRO A 217 -46.70 -63.99 -21.98
C PRO A 217 -46.85 -65.04 -20.86
N VAL A 218 -45.74 -65.67 -20.51
CA VAL A 218 -45.66 -66.71 -19.48
C VAL A 218 -44.47 -66.48 -18.57
N ASP A 219 -44.64 -66.81 -17.31
CA ASP A 219 -43.54 -66.87 -16.37
C ASP A 219 -42.88 -68.24 -16.41
N LEU A 220 -41.55 -68.25 -16.45
CA LEU A 220 -40.75 -69.46 -16.39
C LEU A 220 -40.33 -69.76 -14.95
N HIS A 221 -40.53 -71.00 -14.55
CA HIS A 221 -40.32 -71.52 -13.21
C HIS A 221 -39.51 -72.82 -13.26
N PHE A 222 -39.11 -73.28 -12.08
CA PHE A 222 -38.72 -74.66 -11.86
C PHE A 222 -39.98 -75.46 -11.52
N ALA A 223 -40.14 -76.63 -12.14
CA ALA A 223 -41.18 -77.59 -11.78
C ALA A 223 -40.60 -78.81 -11.08
N PHE A 224 -41.41 -79.39 -10.20
CA PHE A 224 -41.09 -80.54 -9.37
C PHE A 224 -42.23 -81.58 -9.49
N PRO A 225 -41.94 -82.87 -9.34
CA PRO A 225 -42.97 -83.91 -9.33
C PRO A 225 -43.98 -83.69 -8.21
N LEU A 226 -45.27 -83.90 -8.50
CA LEU A 226 -46.36 -83.65 -7.53
C LEU A 226 -46.26 -84.50 -6.27
N GLU A 227 -45.84 -85.75 -6.42
CA GLU A 227 -45.68 -86.73 -5.34
C GLU A 227 -44.20 -86.92 -4.92
N GLY A 228 -43.31 -86.01 -5.31
CA GLY A 228 -41.89 -86.12 -4.99
C GLY A 228 -41.56 -85.76 -3.55
N GLU A 229 -40.81 -86.62 -2.85
CA GLU A 229 -40.41 -86.40 -1.45
C GLU A 229 -39.60 -85.11 -1.27
N LEU A 230 -38.72 -84.78 -2.22
CA LEU A 230 -37.87 -83.58 -2.18
C LEU A 230 -38.59 -82.31 -2.66
N ALA A 231 -39.73 -82.43 -3.35
CA ALA A 231 -40.36 -81.31 -4.06
C ALA A 231 -40.74 -80.11 -3.15
N PRO A 232 -41.34 -80.30 -1.95
CA PRO A 232 -41.70 -79.18 -1.08
C PRO A 232 -40.49 -78.44 -0.50
N GLU A 233 -39.37 -79.14 -0.29
CA GLU A 233 -38.12 -78.56 0.21
C GLU A 233 -37.41 -77.80 -0.91
N LEU A 234 -37.15 -78.45 -2.05
CA LEU A 234 -36.51 -77.83 -3.21
C LEU A 234 -37.23 -76.56 -3.65
N LYS A 235 -38.57 -76.60 -3.69
CA LYS A 235 -39.41 -75.44 -4.01
C LYS A 235 -39.18 -74.27 -3.05
N ARG A 236 -39.21 -74.53 -1.73
CA ARG A 236 -39.02 -73.47 -0.71
C ARG A 236 -37.61 -72.88 -0.76
N THR A 237 -36.61 -73.74 -0.92
CA THR A 237 -35.21 -73.33 -0.97
C THR A 237 -34.90 -72.50 -2.20
N ILE A 238 -35.37 -72.92 -3.38
CA ILE A 238 -35.22 -72.15 -4.62
C ILE A 238 -35.94 -70.80 -4.53
N ASP A 239 -37.16 -70.74 -3.97
CA ASP A 239 -37.89 -69.48 -3.81
C ASP A 239 -37.13 -68.48 -2.90
N ARG A 240 -36.55 -68.95 -1.80
CA ARG A 240 -35.75 -68.11 -0.89
C ARG A 240 -34.52 -67.53 -1.60
N HIS A 241 -33.71 -68.38 -2.22
CA HIS A 241 -32.51 -67.94 -2.93
C HIS A 241 -32.82 -67.04 -4.11
N LEU A 242 -33.87 -67.32 -4.88
CA LEU A 242 -34.28 -66.45 -5.98
C LEU A 242 -34.71 -65.06 -5.49
N GLN A 243 -35.43 -64.96 -4.37
CA GLN A 243 -35.80 -63.67 -3.78
C GLN A 243 -34.58 -62.89 -3.31
N GLU A 244 -33.60 -63.56 -2.70
CA GLU A 244 -32.35 -62.95 -2.27
C GLU A 244 -31.53 -62.46 -3.47
N MET A 245 -31.32 -63.31 -4.48
CA MET A 245 -30.58 -62.94 -5.70
C MET A 245 -31.26 -61.80 -6.46
N LYS A 246 -32.59 -61.79 -6.57
CA LYS A 246 -33.31 -60.70 -7.26
C LYS A 246 -33.26 -59.35 -6.56
N ARG A 247 -32.88 -59.30 -5.27
CA ARG A 247 -32.67 -58.06 -4.51
C ARG A 247 -31.26 -57.52 -4.62
N ASP A 248 -30.31 -58.30 -5.15
CA ASP A 248 -28.90 -57.94 -5.27
C ASP A 248 -28.49 -57.91 -6.74
N ASP A 249 -28.23 -56.71 -7.26
CA ASP A 249 -27.81 -56.47 -8.65
C ASP A 249 -26.47 -57.15 -9.00
N GLY A 250 -25.65 -57.49 -8.00
CA GLY A 250 -24.39 -58.24 -8.16
C GLY A 250 -24.55 -59.76 -8.11
N SER A 251 -25.77 -60.27 -7.92
CA SER A 251 -26.02 -61.70 -7.74
C SER A 251 -25.76 -62.52 -9.00
N ALA A 252 -25.58 -63.83 -8.81
CA ALA A 252 -25.44 -64.78 -9.91
C ALA A 252 -26.63 -64.74 -10.89
N TYR A 253 -27.82 -64.32 -10.44
CA TYR A 253 -28.99 -64.11 -11.29
C TYR A 253 -28.74 -63.02 -12.35
N TYR A 254 -28.38 -61.80 -11.93
CA TYR A 254 -28.17 -60.69 -12.87
C TYR A 254 -26.90 -60.87 -13.71
N VAL A 255 -25.84 -61.44 -13.14
CA VAL A 255 -24.63 -61.82 -13.90
C VAL A 255 -24.98 -62.82 -15.02
N SER A 256 -25.83 -63.81 -14.74
CA SER A 256 -26.27 -64.76 -15.75
C SER A 256 -27.18 -64.12 -16.80
N LEU A 257 -28.11 -63.26 -16.39
CA LEU A 257 -28.95 -62.50 -17.34
C LEU A 257 -28.10 -61.61 -18.26
N GLU A 258 -27.10 -60.90 -17.73
CA GLU A 258 -26.19 -60.06 -18.52
C GLU A 258 -25.38 -60.90 -19.52
N ARG A 259 -24.85 -62.04 -19.06
CA ARG A 259 -24.07 -62.96 -19.89
C ARG A 259 -24.87 -63.52 -21.07
N TRP A 260 -26.14 -63.88 -20.84
CA TRP A 260 -26.95 -64.62 -21.81
C TRP A 260 -27.87 -63.75 -22.65
N LEU A 261 -28.28 -62.58 -22.15
CA LEU A 261 -29.29 -61.73 -22.77
C LEU A 261 -28.76 -60.39 -23.26
N GLU A 262 -27.44 -60.13 -23.18
CA GLU A 262 -26.77 -58.92 -23.68
C GLU A 262 -27.45 -57.59 -23.28
N PHE A 263 -28.07 -57.52 -22.09
CA PHE A 263 -28.88 -56.36 -21.69
C PHE A 263 -28.10 -55.10 -21.26
N ARG A 264 -26.77 -55.07 -21.40
CA ARG A 264 -26.02 -53.81 -21.29
C ARG A 264 -25.69 -53.25 -22.67
N ASN A 265 -26.59 -52.38 -23.13
CA ASN A 265 -26.15 -51.11 -23.71
C ASN A 265 -25.44 -50.31 -22.60
N GLY A 266 -24.25 -50.77 -22.19
CA GLY A 266 -23.34 -49.92 -21.45
C GLY A 266 -23.03 -48.75 -22.36
N ALA A 267 -23.46 -47.55 -22.01
CA ALA A 267 -23.02 -46.35 -22.69
C ALA A 267 -21.49 -46.42 -22.77
N VAL A 268 -20.95 -46.64 -23.97
CA VAL A 268 -19.50 -46.70 -24.19
C VAL A 268 -19.00 -45.29 -23.96
N MET A 269 -18.56 -45.02 -22.73
CA MET A 269 -18.02 -43.72 -22.37
C MET A 269 -16.81 -43.47 -23.27
N PRO A 270 -16.85 -42.47 -24.17
CA PRO A 270 -15.80 -42.29 -25.16
C PRO A 270 -14.45 -42.12 -24.47
N ALA A 271 -13.41 -42.73 -25.01
CA ALA A 271 -12.07 -42.72 -24.40
C ALA A 271 -11.56 -41.30 -24.11
N TRP A 272 -12.01 -40.29 -24.87
CA TRP A 272 -11.67 -38.88 -24.65
C TRP A 272 -12.19 -38.32 -23.32
N LEU A 273 -13.31 -38.84 -22.80
CA LEU A 273 -13.95 -38.31 -21.59
C LEU A 273 -13.16 -38.66 -20.32
N LYS A 274 -12.31 -39.70 -20.36
CA LYS A 274 -11.36 -40.05 -19.29
C LYS A 274 -10.25 -39.00 -19.11
N TRP A 275 -9.94 -38.24 -20.16
CA TRP A 275 -8.96 -37.16 -20.13
C TRP A 275 -9.55 -35.83 -19.68
N PHE A 276 -10.88 -35.73 -19.55
CA PHE A 276 -11.53 -34.48 -19.16
C PHE A 276 -11.11 -34.00 -17.76
N PRO A 277 -11.06 -34.83 -16.70
CA PRO A 277 -10.62 -34.39 -15.38
C PRO A 277 -9.16 -33.87 -15.33
N PRO A 278 -8.14 -34.56 -15.85
CA PRO A 278 -6.77 -34.05 -15.81
C PRO A 278 -6.58 -32.80 -16.67
N VAL A 279 -7.28 -32.69 -17.82
CA VAL A 279 -7.26 -31.48 -18.66
C VAL A 279 -7.91 -30.30 -17.94
N ALA A 280 -9.04 -30.51 -17.26
CA ALA A 280 -9.68 -29.46 -16.47
C ALA A 280 -8.79 -28.98 -15.32
N VAL A 281 -8.13 -29.91 -14.60
CA VAL A 281 -7.17 -29.56 -13.53
C VAL A 281 -5.97 -28.79 -14.10
N PHE A 282 -5.45 -29.19 -15.26
CA PHE A 282 -4.36 -28.48 -15.94
C PHE A 282 -4.77 -27.07 -16.35
N ILE A 283 -5.96 -26.89 -16.92
CA ILE A 283 -6.51 -25.57 -17.27
C ILE A 283 -6.67 -24.70 -16.03
N ILE A 284 -7.23 -25.25 -14.93
CA ILE A 284 -7.38 -24.51 -13.66
C ILE A 284 -6.01 -24.09 -13.11
N ALA A 285 -5.02 -24.98 -13.13
CA ALA A 285 -3.65 -24.66 -12.70
C ALA A 285 -3.02 -23.57 -13.58
N LEU A 286 -3.22 -23.64 -14.89
CA LEU A 286 -2.73 -22.64 -15.85
C LEU A 286 -3.39 -21.27 -15.61
N PHE A 287 -4.71 -21.24 -15.37
CA PHE A 287 -5.43 -20.04 -14.97
C PHE A 287 -4.96 -19.50 -13.60
N ALA A 288 -4.65 -20.37 -12.64
CA ALA A 288 -4.14 -19.95 -11.34
C ALA A 288 -2.74 -19.31 -11.45
N VAL A 289 -1.83 -19.91 -12.23
CA VAL A 289 -0.50 -19.35 -12.52
C VAL A 289 -0.63 -18.03 -13.27
N PHE A 290 -1.49 -17.96 -14.29
CA PHE A 290 -1.75 -16.74 -15.03
C PHE A 290 -2.33 -15.63 -14.12
N SER A 291 -3.31 -15.97 -13.27
CA SER A 291 -3.88 -15.04 -12.29
C SER A 291 -2.83 -14.55 -11.30
N PHE A 292 -1.92 -15.42 -10.86
CA PHE A 292 -0.82 -15.05 -9.98
C PHE A 292 0.16 -14.10 -10.65
N ILE A 293 0.58 -14.38 -11.89
CA ILE A 293 1.47 -13.51 -12.68
C ILE A 293 0.80 -12.16 -12.91
N MET A 294 -0.46 -12.14 -13.34
CA MET A 294 -1.22 -10.91 -13.57
C MET A 294 -1.38 -10.09 -12.29
N ARG A 295 -1.72 -10.70 -11.16
CA ARG A 295 -1.83 -10.00 -9.86
C ARG A 295 -0.48 -9.46 -9.39
N ARG A 296 0.62 -10.11 -9.75
CA ARG A 296 1.97 -9.65 -9.44
C ARG A 296 2.37 -8.46 -10.31
N GLU A 297 2.10 -8.52 -11.62
CA GLU A 297 2.36 -7.42 -12.55
C GLU A 297 1.50 -6.20 -12.23
N VAL A 298 0.20 -6.40 -11.96
CA VAL A 298 -0.71 -5.32 -11.56
C VAL A 298 -0.23 -4.68 -10.26
N ARG A 299 0.16 -5.46 -9.24
CA ARG A 299 0.73 -4.89 -8.00
C ARG A 299 1.98 -4.09 -8.28
N LYS A 300 2.93 -4.63 -9.05
CA LYS A 300 4.17 -3.94 -9.39
C LYS A 300 3.92 -2.61 -10.10
N ARG A 301 3.02 -2.58 -11.09
CA ARG A 301 2.62 -1.35 -11.80
C ARG A 301 1.87 -0.37 -10.92
N THR A 302 1.02 -0.87 -10.02
CA THR A 302 0.28 -0.04 -9.07
C THR A 302 1.23 0.60 -8.06
N ASP A 303 2.22 -0.14 -7.57
CA ASP A 303 3.25 0.35 -6.64
C ASP A 303 4.21 1.34 -7.33
N GLU A 304 4.60 1.08 -8.58
CA GLU A 304 5.40 2.01 -9.40
C GLU A 304 4.64 3.34 -9.62
N LEU A 305 3.37 3.28 -10.03
CA LEU A 305 2.54 4.47 -10.22
C LEU A 305 2.31 5.24 -8.91
N ARG A 306 2.10 4.51 -7.80
CA ARG A 306 1.94 5.11 -6.47
C ARG A 306 3.22 5.80 -6.02
N MET A 307 4.38 5.16 -6.16
CA MET A 307 5.68 5.78 -5.83
C MET A 307 5.96 7.00 -6.70
N ILE A 308 5.64 6.96 -8.00
CA ILE A 308 5.76 8.12 -8.88
C ILE A 308 4.84 9.24 -8.40
N GLY A 309 3.56 8.95 -8.11
CA GLY A 309 2.60 9.94 -7.61
C GLY A 309 2.95 10.53 -6.23
N GLU A 310 3.47 9.72 -5.31
CA GLU A 310 3.98 10.15 -4.00
C GLU A 310 5.25 10.99 -4.16
N ARG A 311 6.15 10.62 -5.08
CA ARG A 311 7.36 11.40 -5.38
C ARG A 311 7.03 12.77 -5.99
N TYR A 312 6.05 12.84 -6.89
CA TYR A 312 5.57 14.11 -7.44
C TYR A 312 5.02 15.01 -6.33
N ARG A 313 4.14 14.47 -5.47
CA ARG A 313 3.59 15.23 -4.33
C ARG A 313 4.66 15.68 -3.35
N SER A 314 5.64 14.84 -3.01
CA SER A 314 6.73 15.25 -2.11
C SER A 314 7.60 16.35 -2.73
N LEU A 315 7.87 16.30 -4.04
CA LEU A 315 8.61 17.37 -4.70
C LEU A 315 7.83 18.70 -4.74
N THR A 316 6.52 18.67 -5.01
CA THR A 316 5.72 19.90 -5.04
C THR A 316 5.41 20.42 -3.64
N ASP A 317 4.88 19.56 -2.76
CA ASP A 317 4.30 19.95 -1.48
C ASP A 317 5.40 20.07 -0.38
N ASP A 318 6.46 19.26 -0.42
CA ASP A 318 7.52 19.36 0.60
C ASP A 318 8.66 20.27 0.15
N VAL A 319 9.10 20.20 -1.11
CA VAL A 319 10.29 20.96 -1.57
C VAL A 319 9.93 22.33 -2.11
N LEU A 320 9.02 22.40 -3.09
CA LEU A 320 8.66 23.68 -3.70
C LEU A 320 7.77 24.51 -2.77
N ASP A 321 6.91 23.87 -1.96
CA ASP A 321 6.00 24.57 -1.04
C ASP A 321 6.68 25.15 0.20
N THR A 322 7.77 24.54 0.66
CA THR A 322 8.58 25.09 1.76
C THR A 322 9.64 26.08 1.29
N SER A 323 9.83 26.21 -0.03
CA SER A 323 10.74 27.19 -0.60
C SER A 323 10.34 28.61 -0.21
N SER A 324 11.30 29.41 0.24
CA SER A 324 11.13 30.84 0.48
C SER A 324 11.20 31.67 -0.80
N VAL A 325 11.12 31.06 -1.97
CA VAL A 325 11.00 31.73 -3.27
C VAL A 325 9.58 31.53 -3.72
N GLY A 326 8.85 32.60 -4.00
CA GLY A 326 7.51 32.54 -4.57
C GLY A 326 7.55 31.96 -5.98
N ILE A 327 6.83 30.88 -6.27
CA ILE A 327 6.86 30.23 -7.58
C ILE A 327 5.46 30.19 -8.19
N PHE A 328 5.36 30.60 -9.46
CA PHE A 328 4.21 30.33 -10.34
C PHE A 328 4.64 29.38 -11.45
N ILE A 329 3.79 28.39 -11.74
CA ILE A 329 3.93 27.52 -12.91
C ILE A 329 2.68 27.70 -13.78
N LEU A 330 2.90 28.12 -15.02
CA LEU A 330 1.85 28.37 -16.00
C LEU A 330 1.90 27.33 -17.14
N ASP A 331 0.74 26.93 -17.64
CA ASP A 331 0.63 26.10 -18.85
C ASP A 331 0.81 26.92 -20.15
N SER A 332 0.68 26.26 -21.30
CA SER A 332 0.82 26.89 -22.62
C SER A 332 -0.22 27.98 -22.92
N ASP A 333 -1.35 27.98 -22.21
CA ASP A 333 -2.38 29.02 -22.32
C ASP A 333 -2.20 30.10 -21.24
N PHE A 334 -1.12 30.02 -20.46
CA PHE A 334 -0.79 30.87 -19.30
C PHE A 334 -1.82 30.79 -18.18
N ARG A 335 -2.43 29.62 -18.01
CA ARG A 335 -3.25 29.33 -16.84
C ARG A 335 -2.39 28.86 -15.70
N VAL A 336 -2.75 29.25 -14.49
CA VAL A 336 -2.04 28.87 -13.27
C VAL A 336 -2.21 27.37 -13.03
N VAL A 337 -1.13 26.61 -13.18
CA VAL A 337 -1.11 25.18 -12.89
C VAL A 337 -0.70 24.92 -11.45
N TRP A 338 0.14 25.79 -10.89
CA TRP A 338 0.62 25.64 -9.53
C TRP A 338 1.22 26.94 -9.00
N ILE A 339 0.98 27.22 -7.72
CA ILE A 339 1.69 28.26 -6.95
C ILE A 339 2.18 27.67 -5.64
N ASN A 340 3.25 28.18 -5.06
CA ASN A 340 3.71 27.75 -3.73
C ASN A 340 3.20 28.63 -2.59
N ARG A 341 3.37 28.19 -1.35
CA ARG A 341 2.97 28.91 -0.14
C ARG A 341 3.62 30.28 -0.02
N ALA A 342 4.85 30.44 -0.51
CA ALA A 342 5.50 31.75 -0.52
C ALA A 342 4.70 32.77 -1.37
N ILE A 343 4.12 32.38 -2.51
CA ILE A 343 3.20 33.25 -3.26
C ILE A 343 1.95 33.57 -2.44
N GLU A 344 1.37 32.61 -1.74
CA GLU A 344 0.20 32.87 -0.90
C GLU A 344 0.51 33.93 0.17
N GLU A 345 1.69 33.84 0.78
CA GLU A 345 2.18 34.80 1.77
C GLU A 345 2.61 36.15 1.16
N TYR A 346 3.18 36.14 -0.04
CA TYR A 346 3.71 37.33 -0.70
C TYR A 346 2.62 38.14 -1.36
N PHE A 347 1.62 37.50 -1.96
CA PHE A 347 0.58 38.19 -2.72
C PHE A 347 -0.73 38.26 -1.94
N GLY A 348 -0.93 37.39 -0.93
CA GLY A 348 -2.16 37.34 -0.15
C GLY A 348 -3.32 36.67 -0.89
N ILE A 349 -3.01 35.69 -1.74
CA ILE A 349 -3.96 34.92 -2.55
C ILE A 349 -3.92 33.45 -2.11
N MET A 350 -5.05 32.75 -2.16
CA MET A 350 -5.10 31.32 -1.86
C MET A 350 -4.90 30.50 -3.13
N ARG A 351 -4.12 29.42 -3.06
CA ARG A 351 -3.90 28.50 -4.18
C ARG A 351 -5.23 28.02 -4.77
N GLU A 352 -6.21 27.63 -3.97
CA GLU A 352 -7.46 27.09 -4.50
C GLU A 352 -8.26 28.09 -5.37
N ASP A 353 -8.07 29.40 -5.16
CA ASP A 353 -8.82 30.45 -5.85
C ASP A 353 -8.24 30.83 -7.22
N VAL A 354 -6.96 30.52 -7.44
CA VAL A 354 -6.22 30.94 -8.65
C VAL A 354 -5.94 29.80 -9.62
N MET A 355 -5.96 28.55 -9.14
CA MET A 355 -5.69 27.37 -9.98
C MET A 355 -6.61 27.28 -11.19
N GLY A 356 -6.03 27.13 -12.38
CA GLY A 356 -6.72 27.05 -13.68
C GLY A 356 -7.20 28.38 -14.26
N ARG A 357 -7.11 29.49 -13.50
CA ARG A 357 -7.42 30.83 -14.00
C ARG A 357 -6.28 31.33 -14.91
N ASP A 358 -6.64 32.18 -15.86
CA ASP A 358 -5.66 32.84 -16.75
C ASP A 358 -4.92 33.94 -15.97
N GLU A 359 -3.60 33.86 -15.95
CA GLU A 359 -2.74 34.76 -15.18
C GLU A 359 -2.86 36.20 -15.65
N ARG A 360 -3.11 36.44 -16.94
CA ARG A 360 -3.34 37.80 -17.48
C ARG A 360 -4.54 38.48 -16.83
N GLY A 361 -5.59 37.71 -16.58
CA GLY A 361 -6.79 38.18 -15.89
C GLY A 361 -6.49 38.49 -14.43
N LEU A 362 -5.81 37.57 -13.74
CA LEU A 362 -5.41 37.72 -12.33
C LEU A 362 -4.54 38.96 -12.11
N ILE A 363 -3.57 39.21 -13.00
CA ILE A 363 -2.72 40.40 -12.97
C ILE A 363 -3.54 41.67 -13.09
N ARG A 364 -4.42 41.77 -14.09
CA ARG A 364 -5.20 43.00 -14.33
C ARG A 364 -6.23 43.28 -13.24
N GLU A 365 -6.86 42.24 -12.71
CA GLU A 365 -7.94 42.36 -11.71
C GLU A 365 -7.39 42.62 -10.31
N ASN A 366 -6.41 41.82 -9.88
CA ASN A 366 -6.06 41.71 -8.46
C ASN A 366 -4.56 41.93 -8.19
N ILE A 367 -3.68 41.21 -8.88
CA ILE A 367 -2.26 41.13 -8.51
C ILE A 367 -1.55 42.47 -8.77
N LYS A 368 -1.80 43.19 -9.87
CA LYS A 368 -1.08 44.45 -10.14
C LYS A 368 -1.25 45.49 -9.03
N ASN A 369 -2.41 45.53 -8.38
CA ASN A 369 -2.76 46.55 -7.39
C ASN A 369 -2.01 46.38 -6.05
N ILE A 370 -1.25 45.30 -5.88
CA ILE A 370 -0.46 45.06 -4.66
C ILE A 370 0.93 45.70 -4.75
N PHE A 371 1.38 46.09 -5.93
CA PHE A 371 2.69 46.67 -6.16
C PHE A 371 2.66 48.20 -6.08
N GLU A 372 3.80 48.80 -5.75
CA GLU A 372 3.96 50.27 -5.68
C GLU A 372 3.62 50.96 -7.01
N ASP A 373 4.01 50.34 -8.13
CA ASP A 373 3.66 50.76 -9.49
C ASP A 373 2.91 49.63 -10.22
N PRO A 374 1.56 49.63 -10.14
CA PRO A 374 0.73 48.59 -10.72
C PRO A 374 0.86 48.45 -12.23
N ASP A 375 0.97 49.58 -12.94
CA ASP A 375 0.92 49.58 -14.39
C ASP A 375 2.28 49.16 -14.98
N MET A 376 3.40 49.60 -14.40
CA MET A 376 4.73 49.11 -14.79
C MET A 376 4.86 47.61 -14.55
N PHE A 377 4.40 47.11 -13.39
CA PHE A 377 4.43 45.67 -13.11
C PHE A 377 3.63 44.89 -14.15
N ALA A 378 2.38 45.29 -14.39
CA ALA A 378 1.51 44.62 -15.36
C ALA A 378 2.09 44.66 -16.78
N GLU A 379 2.65 45.79 -17.21
CA GLU A 379 3.25 45.93 -18.54
C GLU A 379 4.41 44.96 -18.74
N LYS A 380 5.36 44.89 -17.79
CA LYS A 380 6.53 44.01 -17.91
C LYS A 380 6.15 42.53 -17.93
N VAL A 381 5.27 42.11 -17.01
CA VAL A 381 4.87 40.70 -16.92
C VAL A 381 4.05 40.28 -18.16
N LEU A 382 3.11 41.12 -18.59
CA LEU A 382 2.29 40.82 -19.77
C LEU A 382 3.11 40.82 -21.06
N ALA A 383 4.09 41.71 -21.21
CA ALA A 383 4.99 41.74 -22.36
C ALA A 383 5.77 40.41 -22.49
N ALA A 384 6.19 39.83 -21.37
CA ALA A 384 6.86 38.52 -21.36
C ALA A 384 5.93 37.36 -21.76
N TYR A 385 4.61 37.53 -21.69
CA TYR A 385 3.64 36.55 -22.19
C TYR A 385 3.33 36.74 -23.68
N ASP A 386 3.31 37.99 -24.13
CA ASP A 386 3.13 38.33 -25.54
C ASP A 386 4.34 37.88 -26.38
N ASP A 387 5.56 37.99 -25.83
CA ASP A 387 6.79 37.44 -26.38
C ASP A 387 7.44 36.41 -25.43
N ASN A 388 6.88 35.19 -25.40
CA ASN A 388 7.33 34.11 -24.52
C ASN A 388 8.62 33.39 -25.00
N THR A 389 9.64 34.16 -25.39
CA THR A 389 10.90 33.62 -25.94
C THR A 389 12.12 33.93 -25.08
N TYR A 390 12.00 34.86 -24.13
CA TYR A 390 13.13 35.37 -23.36
C TYR A 390 12.91 35.26 -21.84
N VAL A 391 14.00 35.46 -21.11
CA VAL A 391 14.02 35.52 -19.65
C VAL A 391 13.78 36.96 -19.21
N GLU A 392 12.75 37.18 -18.40
CA GLU A 392 12.42 38.50 -17.86
C GLU A 392 12.90 38.58 -16.40
N SER A 393 13.47 39.72 -16.01
CA SER A 393 13.96 39.93 -14.65
C SER A 393 13.90 41.40 -14.25
N PHE A 394 13.27 41.69 -13.12
CA PHE A 394 13.20 43.04 -12.57
C PHE A 394 12.85 43.03 -11.08
N GLU A 395 13.24 44.08 -10.37
CA GLU A 395 12.81 44.31 -8.98
C GLU A 395 11.42 44.94 -8.94
N CYS A 396 10.61 44.49 -7.99
CA CYS A 396 9.28 45.02 -7.74
C CYS A 396 9.05 45.15 -6.23
N HIS A 397 8.23 46.14 -5.86
CA HIS A 397 7.96 46.46 -4.47
C HIS A 397 6.49 46.19 -4.14
N VAL A 398 6.27 45.27 -3.21
CA VAL A 398 4.95 44.84 -2.77
C VAL A 398 4.53 45.64 -1.54
N MET A 399 3.39 46.30 -1.64
CA MET A 399 2.81 47.13 -0.60
C MET A 399 2.08 46.31 0.47
N PRO A 400 2.11 46.72 1.75
CA PRO A 400 1.41 46.04 2.83
C PRO A 400 -0.12 46.15 2.65
N GLY A 401 -0.87 45.08 2.99
CA GLY A 401 -2.34 45.07 2.90
C GLY A 401 -2.95 43.69 3.18
N ASN A 402 -4.18 43.62 3.72
CA ASN A 402 -4.90 42.36 3.99
C ASN A 402 -4.06 41.25 4.67
N GLY A 403 -3.25 41.58 5.67
CA GLY A 403 -2.40 40.62 6.40
C GLY A 403 -1.05 40.32 5.72
N ARG A 404 -0.83 40.78 4.48
CA ARG A 404 0.46 40.76 3.79
C ARG A 404 1.39 41.87 4.30
N LYS A 405 2.67 41.53 4.46
CA LYS A 405 3.75 42.48 4.82
C LYS A 405 4.34 43.14 3.58
N GLU A 406 4.87 44.33 3.76
CA GLU A 406 5.70 45.01 2.76
C GLU A 406 6.93 44.15 2.42
N ARG A 407 7.24 44.01 1.13
CA ARG A 407 8.38 43.21 0.64
C ARG A 407 8.96 43.78 -0.65
N TRP A 408 10.27 43.77 -0.75
CA TRP A 408 10.99 43.92 -2.02
C TRP A 408 11.22 42.54 -2.63
N LEU A 409 10.74 42.33 -3.85
CA LEU A 409 10.84 41.06 -4.56
C LEU A 409 11.64 41.23 -5.86
N GLU A 410 12.56 40.33 -6.12
CA GLU A 410 13.15 40.14 -7.45
C GLU A 410 12.26 39.17 -8.22
N HIS A 411 11.60 39.67 -9.27
CA HIS A 411 10.87 38.84 -10.22
C HIS A 411 11.84 38.28 -11.25
N TRP A 412 11.75 36.98 -11.50
CA TRP A 412 12.46 36.30 -12.58
C TRP A 412 11.52 35.31 -13.25
N SER A 413 11.43 35.32 -14.57
CA SER A 413 10.59 34.37 -15.29
C SER A 413 11.20 33.88 -16.60
N GLN A 414 10.85 32.67 -17.01
CA GLN A 414 11.35 32.06 -18.26
C GLN A 414 10.34 31.10 -18.89
N PRO A 415 10.35 30.93 -20.23
CA PRO A 415 9.49 29.97 -20.91
C PRO A 415 9.87 28.52 -20.57
N VAL A 416 8.86 27.66 -20.49
CA VAL A 416 9.06 26.22 -20.31
C VAL A 416 9.21 25.57 -21.68
N THR A 417 10.41 25.07 -21.99
CA THR A 417 10.76 24.58 -23.34
C THR A 417 10.53 23.07 -23.54
N SER A 418 10.31 22.31 -22.46
CA SER A 418 10.15 20.86 -22.48
C SER A 418 9.24 20.34 -21.36
N GLY A 419 8.78 19.09 -21.48
CA GLY A 419 7.90 18.46 -20.49
C GLY A 419 6.42 18.78 -20.68
N LEU A 420 5.62 18.51 -19.64
CA LEU A 420 4.15 18.61 -19.65
C LEU A 420 3.65 20.03 -19.93
N TYR A 421 4.40 21.04 -19.46
CA TYR A 421 4.03 22.46 -19.57
C TYR A 421 4.81 23.18 -20.68
N LYS A 422 5.28 22.43 -21.69
CA LYS A 422 5.96 23.03 -22.84
C LYS A 422 5.09 24.11 -23.49
N GLY A 423 5.66 25.30 -23.66
CA GLY A 423 4.97 26.48 -24.19
C GLY A 423 4.40 27.40 -23.09
N GLY A 424 4.38 26.95 -21.84
CA GLY A 424 4.05 27.78 -20.69
C GLY A 424 5.24 28.57 -20.17
N ARG A 425 5.16 29.02 -18.92
CA ARG A 425 6.19 29.87 -18.29
C ARG A 425 6.30 29.55 -16.80
N ILE A 426 7.51 29.63 -16.25
CA ILE A 426 7.74 29.57 -14.80
C ILE A 426 8.17 30.96 -14.33
N GLU A 427 7.63 31.39 -13.19
CA GLU A 427 7.97 32.65 -12.55
C GLU A 427 8.42 32.41 -11.13
N GLN A 428 9.36 33.23 -10.71
CA GLN A 428 9.99 33.18 -9.40
C GLN A 428 10.03 34.59 -8.81
N TYR A 429 9.75 34.68 -7.52
CA TYR A 429 9.78 35.91 -6.75
C TYR A 429 10.66 35.69 -5.53
N THR A 430 11.84 36.28 -5.52
CA THR A 430 12.80 36.14 -4.41
C THR A 430 12.69 37.35 -3.49
N ASP A 431 12.48 37.13 -2.19
CA ASP A 431 12.45 38.21 -1.22
C ASP A 431 13.86 38.78 -0.97
N ILE A 432 14.08 40.01 -1.42
CA ILE A 432 15.33 40.77 -1.29
C ILE A 432 15.20 41.90 -0.25
N THR A 433 14.10 41.94 0.53
CA THR A 433 13.83 42.99 1.54
C THR A 433 14.98 43.14 2.53
N ARG A 434 15.52 42.01 3.02
CA ARG A 434 16.66 42.04 3.95
C ARG A 434 17.91 42.66 3.33
N GLY A 435 18.14 42.43 2.04
CA GLY A 435 19.22 43.04 1.27
C GLY A 435 19.06 44.56 1.23
N LYS A 436 17.91 45.04 0.76
CA LYS A 436 17.60 46.49 0.67
C LYS A 436 17.73 47.19 2.02
N LEU A 437 17.13 46.62 3.08
CA LEU A 437 17.21 47.19 4.43
C LEU A 437 18.64 47.21 4.99
N SER A 438 19.50 46.25 4.60
CA SER A 438 20.88 46.22 5.07
C SER A 438 21.74 47.25 4.34
N GLU A 439 21.50 47.43 3.03
CA GLU A 439 22.13 48.47 2.22
C GLU A 439 21.74 49.87 2.72
N GLU A 440 20.45 50.11 2.98
CA GLU A 440 19.96 51.36 3.56
C GLU A 440 20.57 51.65 4.93
N ARG A 441 20.60 50.66 5.84
CA ARG A 441 21.23 50.82 7.15
C ARG A 441 22.73 51.09 7.05
N LEU A 442 23.42 50.46 6.10
CA LEU A 442 24.84 50.72 5.88
C LEU A 442 25.03 52.17 5.42
N LYS A 443 24.23 52.61 4.44
CA LYS A 443 24.26 53.98 3.91
C LYS A 443 23.94 55.01 5.00
N GLU A 444 22.90 54.78 5.81
CA GLU A 444 22.56 55.63 6.96
C GLU A 444 23.68 55.66 8.00
N SER A 445 24.30 54.51 8.30
CA SER A 445 25.42 54.44 9.24
C SER A 445 26.65 55.18 8.72
N GLU A 446 27.00 55.02 7.44
CA GLU A 446 28.10 55.74 6.80
C GLU A 446 27.87 57.25 6.82
N GLU A 447 26.66 57.69 6.47
CA GLU A 447 26.29 59.11 6.50
C GLU A 447 26.32 59.66 7.93
N ARG A 448 25.80 58.90 8.91
CA ARG A 448 25.84 59.27 10.32
C ARG A 448 27.28 59.43 10.84
N ILE A 449 28.18 58.50 10.54
CA ILE A 449 29.60 58.59 10.94
C ILE A 449 30.26 59.81 10.29
N ARG A 450 30.01 60.05 9.00
CA ARG A 450 30.55 61.20 8.27
C ARG A 450 30.11 62.53 8.90
N VAL A 451 28.82 62.66 9.23
CA VAL A 451 28.26 63.87 9.87
C VAL A 451 28.89 64.11 11.26
N VAL A 452 29.07 63.06 12.08
CA VAL A 452 29.70 63.19 13.40
C VAL A 452 31.17 63.58 13.28
N PHE A 453 31.92 62.95 12.39
CA PHE A 453 33.33 63.25 12.15
C PHE A 453 33.53 64.71 11.70
N ASP A 454 32.76 65.17 10.72
CA ASP A 454 32.86 66.51 10.14
C ASP A 454 32.41 67.65 11.07
N ASN A 455 31.46 67.38 11.98
CA ASN A 455 30.91 68.39 12.89
C ASN A 455 31.52 68.36 14.30
N ALA A 456 32.52 67.52 14.57
CA ALA A 456 33.24 67.58 15.83
C ALA A 456 33.93 68.96 16.00
N MET A 457 33.91 69.48 17.24
CA MET A 457 34.52 70.79 17.56
C MET A 457 36.05 70.70 17.60
N ASP A 458 36.58 69.61 18.16
CA ASP A 458 38.00 69.31 18.18
C ASP A 458 38.47 68.89 16.76
N GLY A 459 39.69 69.27 16.41
CA GLY A 459 40.31 68.87 15.16
C GLY A 459 40.71 67.40 15.22
N ILE A 460 40.17 66.56 14.34
CA ILE A 460 40.53 65.13 14.29
C ILE A 460 41.43 64.91 13.08
N LEU A 461 42.59 64.31 13.30
CA LEU A 461 43.59 64.02 12.27
C LEU A 461 44.07 62.58 12.40
N LEU A 462 44.07 61.83 11.31
CA LEU A 462 44.62 60.49 11.25
C LEU A 462 45.97 60.54 10.54
N ALA A 463 47.02 60.01 11.17
CA ALA A 463 48.34 59.87 10.61
C ALA A 463 48.65 58.40 10.28
N ASP A 464 49.19 58.15 9.10
CA ASP A 464 49.73 56.86 8.68
C ASP A 464 51.09 56.63 9.35
N LEU A 465 51.18 55.60 10.20
CA LEU A 465 52.40 55.34 10.98
C LEU A 465 53.56 54.78 10.14
N GLU A 466 53.27 54.15 8.99
CA GLU A 466 54.33 53.64 8.10
C GLU A 466 54.90 54.75 7.23
N LYS A 467 54.02 55.54 6.61
CA LYS A 467 54.42 56.62 5.71
C LYS A 467 54.81 57.90 6.43
N LYS A 468 54.52 58.02 7.72
CA LYS A 468 54.68 59.24 8.54
C LYS A 468 54.05 60.46 7.87
N ARG A 469 52.84 60.29 7.33
CA ARG A 469 52.06 61.34 6.64
C ARG A 469 50.62 61.31 7.11
N PHE A 470 49.93 62.44 7.06
CA PHE A 470 48.51 62.47 7.39
C PHE A 470 47.68 61.76 6.31
N PHE A 471 46.71 60.97 6.74
CA PHE A 471 45.83 60.19 5.88
C PHE A 471 44.51 60.92 5.62
N THR A 472 43.90 61.47 6.67
CA THR A 472 42.67 62.25 6.58
C THR A 472 42.45 63.07 7.84
N GLY A 473 41.52 64.02 7.81
CA GLY A 473 41.13 64.83 8.95
C GLY A 473 39.73 65.43 8.76
N ASN A 474 39.10 65.84 9.85
CA ASN A 474 37.76 66.44 9.79
C ASN A 474 37.79 67.92 9.39
N LYS A 475 36.61 68.53 9.19
CA LYS A 475 36.54 69.97 8.84
C LYS A 475 37.12 70.88 9.92
N ALA A 476 37.08 70.48 11.20
CA ALA A 476 37.66 71.28 12.29
C ALA A 476 39.18 71.39 12.20
N ILE A 477 39.91 70.29 11.97
CA ILE A 477 41.37 70.36 11.84
C ILE A 477 41.79 71.14 10.60
N CYS A 478 41.04 71.04 9.50
CA CYS A 478 41.26 71.84 8.29
C CYS A 478 41.13 73.35 8.60
N ARG A 479 40.09 73.75 9.35
CA ARG A 479 39.91 75.14 9.81
C ARG A 479 41.01 75.58 10.78
N MET A 480 41.42 74.72 11.70
CA MET A 480 42.48 75.01 12.67
C MET A 480 43.83 75.21 11.97
N LEU A 481 44.26 74.28 11.12
CA LEU A 481 45.56 74.37 10.46
C LEU A 481 45.58 75.34 9.26
N GLY A 482 44.42 75.60 8.66
CA GLY A 482 44.28 76.46 7.47
C GLY A 482 44.66 75.77 6.15
N TYR A 483 44.71 74.43 6.13
CA TYR A 483 44.95 73.62 4.95
C TYR A 483 43.65 72.95 4.49
N SER A 484 43.53 72.73 3.17
CA SER A 484 42.51 71.83 2.61
C SER A 484 42.83 70.37 2.94
N ILE A 485 41.83 69.48 2.86
CA ILE A 485 42.04 68.05 3.15
C ILE A 485 43.00 67.39 2.14
N GLU A 486 42.99 67.84 0.90
CA GLU A 486 43.91 67.40 -0.15
C GLU A 486 45.36 67.81 0.16
N GLU A 487 45.56 69.02 0.69
CA GLU A 487 46.88 69.48 1.12
C GLU A 487 47.37 68.73 2.36
N ILE A 488 46.50 68.51 3.35
CA ILE A 488 46.83 67.79 4.59
C ILE A 488 47.39 66.40 4.29
N ARG A 489 46.86 65.68 3.30
CA ARG A 489 47.32 64.33 2.92
C ARG A 489 48.80 64.26 2.50
N GLY A 490 49.40 65.39 2.11
CA GLY A 490 50.81 65.50 1.76
C GLY A 490 51.72 65.87 2.92
N LEU A 491 51.16 66.32 4.05
CA LEU A 491 51.89 66.86 5.20
C LEU A 491 52.20 65.76 6.24
N GLY A 492 53.25 65.99 7.01
CA GLY A 492 53.63 65.23 8.19
C GLY A 492 53.58 66.07 9.47
N VAL A 493 53.95 65.43 10.59
CA VAL A 493 54.04 66.09 11.91
C VAL A 493 55.01 67.28 11.83
N GLU A 494 56.10 67.13 11.08
CA GLU A 494 57.11 68.16 10.86
C GLU A 494 56.61 69.45 10.20
N ASP A 495 55.52 69.38 9.45
CA ASP A 495 55.02 70.53 8.68
C ASP A 495 54.08 71.42 9.50
N ILE A 496 53.49 70.88 10.57
CA ILE A 496 52.47 71.53 11.40
C ILE A 496 52.98 71.94 12.79
N HIS A 497 54.29 71.86 13.04
CA HIS A 497 54.91 72.29 14.30
C HIS A 497 56.12 73.21 14.04
N PRO A 498 56.47 74.12 14.97
CA PRO A 498 57.69 74.94 14.86
C PRO A 498 58.96 74.09 14.89
N ALA A 499 60.02 74.55 14.19
CA ALA A 499 61.28 73.81 14.08
C ALA A 499 62.02 73.68 15.42
N GLU A 500 61.83 74.63 16.33
CA GLU A 500 62.48 74.67 17.65
C GLU A 500 61.95 73.56 18.58
N ASP A 501 60.66 73.24 18.48
CA ASP A 501 59.96 72.26 19.33
C ASP A 501 59.87 70.86 18.70
N LEU A 502 60.24 70.74 17.41
CA LEU A 502 59.99 69.54 16.61
C LEU A 502 60.61 68.27 17.20
N SER A 503 61.81 68.36 17.79
CA SER A 503 62.49 67.20 18.40
C SER A 503 61.69 66.58 19.55
N ALA A 504 61.16 67.41 20.45
CA ALA A 504 60.34 66.97 21.58
C ALA A 504 58.97 66.45 21.14
N ILE A 505 58.40 67.06 20.10
CA ILE A 505 57.11 66.66 19.54
C ILE A 505 57.20 65.32 18.80
N ILE A 506 58.29 65.07 18.06
CA ILE A 506 58.52 63.77 17.41
C ILE A 506 58.66 62.65 18.45
N ASP A 507 59.42 62.85 19.53
CA ASP A 507 59.54 61.87 20.62
C ASP A 507 58.17 61.59 21.27
N THR A 508 57.37 62.64 21.48
CA THR A 508 56.00 62.52 22.01
C THR A 508 55.09 61.76 21.04
N PHE A 509 55.17 62.05 19.73
CA PHE A 509 54.43 61.36 18.69
C PHE A 509 54.81 59.87 18.61
N GLU A 510 56.09 59.52 18.75
CA GLU A 510 56.56 58.13 18.76
C GLU A 510 56.09 57.37 20.01
N LYS A 511 56.08 58.03 21.19
CA LYS A 511 55.49 57.46 22.42
C LYS A 511 53.98 57.25 22.29
N GLN A 512 53.27 58.21 21.67
CA GLN A 512 51.85 58.09 21.36
C GLN A 512 51.58 56.96 20.34
N ALA A 513 52.42 56.80 19.32
CA ALA A 513 52.34 55.71 18.34
C ALA A 513 52.53 54.32 18.95
N LYS A 514 53.32 54.21 20.03
CA LYS A 514 53.49 52.98 20.82
C LYS A 514 52.38 52.78 21.86
N GLY A 515 51.52 53.77 22.10
CA GLY A 515 50.45 53.74 23.09
C GLY A 515 50.93 53.94 24.54
N GLU A 516 52.14 54.45 24.74
CA GLU A 516 52.75 54.66 26.07
C GLU A 516 52.31 55.97 26.73
N PHE A 517 51.79 56.90 25.92
CA PHE A 517 51.38 58.24 26.29
C PHE A 517 50.19 58.64 25.42
N THR A 518 49.20 59.34 25.96
CA THR A 518 47.95 59.65 25.21
C THR A 518 47.70 61.14 25.08
N LEU A 519 47.84 61.91 26.17
CA LEU A 519 47.57 63.36 26.17
C LEU A 519 48.87 64.17 26.19
N ALA A 520 49.13 64.92 25.13
CA ALA A 520 50.19 65.92 25.07
C ALA A 520 49.59 67.32 25.24
N GLU A 521 49.91 68.00 26.33
CA GLU A 521 49.38 69.33 26.64
C GLU A 521 50.26 70.44 26.06
N ASP A 522 49.67 71.61 25.81
CA ASP A 522 50.40 72.83 25.40
C ASP A 522 51.29 72.69 24.17
N ILE A 523 50.88 71.86 23.20
CA ILE A 523 51.68 71.64 21.99
C ILE A 523 51.55 72.83 21.03
N PRO A 524 52.67 73.47 20.63
CA PRO A 524 52.62 74.56 19.66
C PRO A 524 52.38 74.00 18.25
N VAL A 525 51.29 74.43 17.62
CA VAL A 525 50.87 74.00 16.28
C VAL A 525 50.93 75.19 15.33
N LYS A 526 51.64 75.00 14.22
CA LYS A 526 51.86 76.00 13.17
C LYS A 526 50.77 75.90 12.10
N ARG A 527 50.07 77.01 11.86
CA ARG A 527 49.09 77.15 10.77
C ARG A 527 49.80 77.40 9.43
N LYS A 528 49.10 77.19 8.30
CA LYS A 528 49.60 77.46 6.93
C LYS A 528 50.16 78.89 6.76
N GLY A 529 49.54 79.87 7.39
CA GLY A 529 49.98 81.28 7.37
C GLY A 529 51.17 81.61 8.27
N GLY A 530 51.73 80.63 9.00
CA GLY A 530 52.87 80.80 9.89
C GLY A 530 52.56 81.19 11.34
N SER A 531 51.32 81.60 11.66
CA SER A 531 50.87 81.83 13.04
C SER A 531 50.83 80.53 13.85
N ILE A 532 51.15 80.60 15.14
CA ILE A 532 51.13 79.46 16.06
C ILE A 532 49.88 79.54 16.95
N PHE A 533 49.26 78.40 17.22
CA PHE A 533 48.29 78.23 18.29
C PHE A 533 48.71 77.07 19.18
N TYR A 534 48.19 77.02 20.40
CA TYR A 534 48.50 75.94 21.33
C TYR A 534 47.35 74.96 21.37
N ALA A 535 47.66 73.67 21.30
CA ALA A 535 46.67 72.61 21.30
C ALA A 535 47.01 71.53 22.33
N ASP A 536 45.99 71.05 23.03
CA ASP A 536 46.06 69.76 23.71
C ASP A 536 45.77 68.68 22.68
N VAL A 537 46.70 67.75 22.51
CA VAL A 537 46.64 66.69 21.51
C VAL A 537 46.49 65.34 22.19
N ASN A 538 45.29 64.78 22.11
CA ASN A 538 45.02 63.42 22.58
C ASN A 538 45.15 62.45 21.41
N SER A 539 46.12 61.55 21.47
CA SER A 539 46.40 60.59 20.41
C SER A 539 46.31 59.14 20.87
N SER A 540 45.79 58.27 20.00
CA SER A 540 45.73 56.82 20.25
C SER A 540 45.99 56.03 18.98
N PRO A 541 46.74 54.91 19.03
CA PRO A 541 46.95 54.07 17.86
C PRO A 541 45.67 53.28 17.54
N ILE A 542 45.26 53.30 16.27
CA ILE A 542 44.10 52.56 15.76
C ILE A 542 44.51 51.68 14.58
N VAL A 543 43.73 50.62 14.34
CA VAL A 543 43.90 49.75 13.18
C VAL A 543 42.69 49.90 12.28
N LEU A 544 42.91 50.36 11.05
CA LEU A 544 41.88 50.46 10.01
C LEU A 544 42.30 49.58 8.83
N GLU A 545 41.45 48.63 8.45
CA GLU A 545 41.71 47.69 7.35
C GLU A 545 43.06 46.94 7.46
N GLY A 546 43.45 46.60 8.69
CA GLY A 546 44.72 45.91 8.97
C GLY A 546 45.96 46.82 8.98
N LYS A 547 45.82 48.11 8.68
CA LYS A 547 46.90 49.10 8.71
C LYS A 547 46.85 49.95 9.98
N LYS A 548 48.02 50.23 10.55
CA LYS A 548 48.14 51.03 11.78
C LYS A 548 48.16 52.52 11.46
N TYR A 549 47.27 53.26 12.11
CA TYR A 549 47.20 54.71 12.08
C TYR A 549 47.29 55.27 13.50
N LEU A 550 47.60 56.54 13.63
CA LEU A 550 47.47 57.30 14.86
C LEU A 550 46.35 58.31 14.68
N ILE A 551 45.28 58.22 15.48
CA ILE A 551 44.26 59.27 15.52
C ILE A 551 44.67 60.28 16.58
N GLY A 552 44.79 61.55 16.21
CA GLY A 552 45.04 62.68 17.09
C GLY A 552 43.82 63.62 17.13
N MET A 553 43.39 63.99 18.32
CA MET A 553 42.33 64.98 18.58
C MET A 553 42.98 66.24 19.14
N PHE A 554 42.89 67.34 18.40
CA PHE A 554 43.49 68.63 18.69
C PHE A 554 42.43 69.55 19.24
N ARG A 555 42.60 69.98 20.49
CA ARG A 555 41.78 71.01 21.12
C ARG A 555 42.57 72.31 21.19
N ASP A 556 42.11 73.34 20.49
CA ASP A 556 42.71 74.68 20.55
C ASP A 556 42.47 75.29 21.94
N ILE A 557 43.55 75.55 22.68
CA ILE A 557 43.55 76.11 24.04
C ILE A 557 44.07 77.55 24.08
N SER A 558 44.31 78.20 22.94
CA SER A 558 44.82 79.57 22.89
C SER A 558 43.96 80.54 23.71
N ARG A 559 42.62 80.45 23.59
CA ARG A 559 41.69 81.28 24.36
C ARG A 559 41.75 81.02 25.86
N ARG A 560 41.98 79.76 26.26
CA ARG A 560 42.12 79.38 27.67
C ARG A 560 43.39 80.02 28.25
N ARG A 561 44.50 79.98 27.51
CA ARG A 561 45.75 80.63 27.92
C ARG A 561 45.64 82.15 28.02
N GLU A 562 44.97 82.80 27.06
CA GLU A 562 44.69 84.24 27.15
C GLU A 562 43.87 84.58 28.40
N THR A 563 42.83 83.77 28.70
CA THR A 563 41.99 83.98 29.89
C THR A 563 42.77 83.73 31.19
N ASP A 564 43.60 82.69 31.24
CA ASP A 564 44.41 82.35 32.42
C ASP A 564 45.50 83.40 32.68
N GLU A 565 46.08 83.97 31.61
CA GLU A 565 47.06 85.06 31.71
C GLU A 565 46.39 86.39 32.11
N GLU A 566 45.26 86.75 31.50
CA GLU A 566 44.47 87.91 31.93
C GLU A 566 44.05 87.80 33.41
N LEU A 567 43.61 86.60 33.85
CA LEU A 567 43.31 86.33 35.26
C LEU A 567 44.53 86.48 36.16
N ARG A 568 45.71 86.07 35.69
CA ARG A 568 46.98 86.23 36.42
C ARG A 568 47.33 87.71 36.57
N GLU A 569 47.29 88.49 35.50
CA GLU A 569 47.52 89.94 35.52
C GLU A 569 46.49 90.67 36.40
N TYR A 570 45.20 90.31 36.31
CA TYR A 570 44.17 90.87 37.19
C TYR A 570 44.40 90.54 38.66
N ARG A 571 44.87 89.33 38.99
CA ARG A 571 45.22 88.92 40.36
C ARG A 571 46.41 89.71 40.90
N GLU A 572 47.50 89.79 40.14
CA GLU A 572 48.69 90.55 40.53
C GLU A 572 48.33 92.04 40.77
N ARG A 573 47.50 92.62 39.91
CA ARG A 573 47.01 94.01 40.08
C ARG A 573 46.08 94.19 41.28
N LEU A 574 45.26 93.18 41.60
CA LEU A 574 44.42 93.19 42.79
C LEU A 574 45.26 93.10 44.07
N GLU A 575 46.28 92.25 44.10
CA GLU A 575 47.21 92.14 45.23
C GLU A 575 47.94 93.46 45.48
N GLU A 576 48.44 94.12 44.43
CA GLU A 576 49.11 95.43 44.54
C GLU A 576 48.18 96.53 45.11
N MET A 577 46.93 96.60 44.65
CA MET A 577 45.93 97.53 45.20
C MET A 577 45.58 97.23 46.66
N VAL A 578 45.49 95.95 47.04
CA VAL A 578 45.22 95.56 48.43
C VAL A 578 46.36 95.99 49.34
N ASP A 579 47.62 95.82 48.93
CA ASP A 579 48.79 96.26 49.69
C ASP A 579 48.83 97.78 49.84
N GLU A 580 48.58 98.53 48.77
CA GLU A 580 48.55 99.98 48.79
C GLU A 580 47.44 100.52 49.71
N ARG A 581 46.25 99.91 49.65
CA ARG A 581 45.11 100.30 50.52
C ARG A 581 45.33 99.92 51.97
N THR A 582 45.98 98.79 52.22
CA THR A 582 46.35 98.36 53.57
C THR A 582 47.34 99.33 54.20
N GLU A 583 48.31 99.83 53.44
CA GLU A 583 49.27 100.83 53.90
C GLU A 583 48.62 102.22 54.14
N GLU A 584 47.68 102.65 53.28
CA GLU A 584 46.88 103.85 53.54
C GLU A 584 46.01 103.72 54.79
N LEU A 585 45.30 102.61 54.96
CA LEU A 585 44.50 102.33 56.15
C LEU A 585 45.36 102.34 57.40
N ARG A 586 46.57 101.75 57.34
CA ARG A 586 47.54 101.78 58.44
C ARG A 586 47.96 103.20 58.80
N LYS A 587 48.19 104.08 57.82
CA LYS A 587 48.47 105.51 58.05
C LYS A 587 47.27 106.24 58.69
N VAL A 588 46.05 105.98 58.23
CA VAL A 588 44.83 106.59 58.79
C VAL A 588 44.57 106.10 60.22
N ILE A 589 44.73 104.80 60.49
CA ILE A 589 44.60 104.22 61.83
C ILE A 589 45.62 104.87 62.78
N ASN A 590 46.89 104.97 62.38
CA ASN A 590 47.91 105.65 63.18
C ASN A 590 47.58 107.14 63.44
N ALA A 591 47.01 107.84 62.46
CA ALA A 591 46.58 109.23 62.62
C ALA A 591 45.34 109.39 63.53
N MET A 592 44.42 108.43 63.51
CA MET A 592 43.25 108.40 64.41
C MET A 592 43.65 108.08 65.85
N SER A 593 44.53 107.09 66.07
CA SER A 593 45.09 106.83 67.40
C SER A 593 45.85 108.04 67.94
N GLY A 594 46.58 108.78 67.09
CA GLY A 594 47.21 110.05 67.46
C GLY A 594 46.24 111.21 67.76
N ARG A 595 44.99 111.15 67.27
CA ARG A 595 43.91 112.08 67.62
C ARG A 595 43.23 111.68 68.93
N GLU A 596 43.01 110.39 69.17
CA GLU A 596 42.44 109.90 70.44
C GLU A 596 43.34 110.24 71.64
N VAL A 597 44.67 110.07 71.49
CA VAL A 597 45.64 110.47 72.52
C VAL A 597 45.57 111.98 72.80
N ARG A 598 45.50 112.83 71.76
CA ARG A 598 45.34 114.28 71.91
C ARG A 598 44.01 114.69 72.54
N MET A 599 42.93 113.95 72.26
CA MET A 599 41.61 114.18 72.85
C MET A 599 41.57 113.79 74.34
N ALA A 600 42.30 112.73 74.72
CA ALA A 600 42.49 112.34 76.10
C ALA A 600 43.30 113.40 76.88
N GLU A 601 44.40 113.90 76.29
CA GLU A 601 45.18 115.01 76.87
C GLU A 601 44.36 116.29 77.00
N LEU A 602 43.53 116.63 76.01
CA LEU A 602 42.67 117.81 76.04
C LEU A 602 41.58 117.72 77.13
N LYS A 603 41.00 116.52 77.34
CA LYS A 603 40.08 116.29 78.47
C LYS A 603 40.78 116.47 79.81
N ASP A 604 42.02 116.03 79.92
CA ASP A 604 42.82 116.13 81.14
C ASP A 604 43.26 117.57 81.43
N VAL A 605 43.51 118.38 80.40
CA VAL A 605 43.72 119.83 80.48
C VAL A 605 42.43 120.57 80.87
N ILE A 606 41.28 120.22 80.28
CA ILE A 606 39.98 120.79 80.65
C ILE A 606 39.65 120.48 82.12
N LYS A 607 39.99 119.28 82.59
CA LYS A 607 39.79 118.89 84.00
C LYS A 607 40.64 119.75 84.94
N ARG A 608 41.93 119.95 84.62
CA ARG A 608 42.82 120.82 85.39
C ARG A 608 42.40 122.30 85.36
N LEU A 609 41.91 122.79 84.23
CA LEU A 609 41.36 124.15 84.12
C LEU A 609 40.08 124.33 84.94
N ARG A 610 39.19 123.32 85.02
CA ARG A 610 38.03 123.34 85.91
C ARG A 610 38.43 123.41 87.38
N GLU A 611 39.40 122.59 87.80
CA GLU A 611 39.92 122.59 89.17
C GLU A 611 40.60 123.93 89.53
N GLN A 612 41.28 124.59 88.57
CA GLN A 612 41.83 125.94 88.75
C GLN A 612 40.76 127.03 88.84
N ILE A 613 39.68 126.95 88.05
CA ILE A 613 38.58 127.92 88.09
C ILE A 613 37.78 127.79 89.40
N GLU A 614 37.60 126.57 89.92
CA GLU A 614 36.96 126.34 91.22
C GLU A 614 37.80 126.84 92.41
N SER A 615 39.13 126.80 92.33
CA SER A 615 40.00 127.37 93.39
C SER A 615 40.13 128.91 93.34
N ALA A 616 39.78 129.54 92.21
CA ALA A 616 39.94 130.98 91.99
C ALA A 616 38.68 131.84 92.33
N GLY A 617 37.62 131.26 92.90
CA GLY A 617 36.50 132.02 93.47
C GLY A 617 35.68 132.85 92.48
N MET A 618 35.62 132.46 91.20
CA MET A 618 34.73 133.07 90.21
C MET A 618 33.50 132.19 89.97
N VAL A 619 32.38 132.60 90.57
CA VAL A 619 31.06 132.02 90.38
C VAL A 619 30.56 132.34 88.96
N PRO A 620 30.00 131.37 88.20
CA PRO A 620 29.44 131.66 86.88
C PRO A 620 28.19 132.54 87.00
N VAL A 621 28.13 133.59 86.20
CA VAL A 621 26.94 134.41 86.00
C VAL A 621 25.85 133.54 85.39
N ALA A 622 24.72 133.47 86.08
CA ALA A 622 23.49 132.87 85.61
C ALA A 622 22.91 133.68 84.45
N ASP A 623 22.52 133.00 83.37
CA ASP A 623 21.49 133.49 82.46
C ASP A 623 20.37 132.44 82.37
N ASP A 624 19.16 132.98 82.51
CA ASP A 624 17.86 132.35 82.74
C ASP A 624 17.33 131.58 81.50
N PRO A 625 16.32 130.69 81.68
CA PRO A 625 15.82 129.74 80.71
C PRO A 625 14.70 130.34 79.84
N ILE A 626 14.34 129.63 78.75
CA ILE A 626 13.07 129.61 77.96
C ILE A 626 13.44 129.38 76.48
N VAL A 627 12.87 128.46 75.68
CA VAL A 627 11.80 127.47 75.82
C VAL A 627 11.98 126.39 74.75
N LYS A 628 11.56 125.17 75.11
CA LYS A 628 11.39 123.99 74.25
C LYS A 628 10.48 124.24 73.04
N LYS A 629 10.86 123.68 71.89
CA LYS A 629 9.99 122.76 71.15
C LYS A 629 10.82 121.73 70.41
#